data_AF-A0A354A1H3-F1
#
_entry.id   AF-A0A354A1H3-F1
#
_cell.length_a   1.000
_cell.length_b   1.000
_cell.length_c   1.000
_cell.angle_alpha   90.00
_cell.angle_beta   90.00
_cell.angle_gamma   90.00
#
_symmetry.space_group_name_H-M   'P 1'
#
loop_
_entity.id
_entity.type
_entity.pdbx_description
1 polymer ?
#
loop_
_entity_poly.entity_id
_entity_poly.type
_entity_poly.pdbx_seq_one_letter_code
_entity_poly.pdbx_strand_id
1 'polypeptide(L)'
;MACGITAKVLISELPYMDPKDEDRAFTAGLLHDIGKLIEARYLAEQFKKIIITARENKISMLKAEYEILATSHEEIGGYLADWWSLPAFIVNAIRWHHEPALCNADREIIAAVHVADVLVQQFEIGASGNYTLPEADPEIWARFQLTEETVSSMKESLLQLLD
;
A
#
# COMPACT_ATOMS: atom_id res chain seq x y z
N MET A 1 5.95 7.67 0.69
CA MET A 1 7.05 7.72 1.69
C MET A 1 6.58 7.17 3.03
N ALA A 2 5.51 7.70 3.63
CA ALA A 2 4.95 7.19 4.89
C ALA A 2 4.73 5.67 4.89
N CYS A 3 4.07 5.10 3.85
CA CYS A 3 3.87 3.64 3.77
C CYS A 3 5.18 2.84 3.76
N GLY A 4 6.25 3.37 3.16
CA GLY A 4 7.57 2.73 3.20
C GLY A 4 8.15 2.72 4.62
N ILE A 5 8.09 3.83 5.33
CA ILE A 5 8.56 3.91 6.72
C ILE A 5 7.75 2.96 7.61
N THR A 6 6.42 3.00 7.52
CA THR A 6 5.54 2.13 8.31
C THR A 6 5.80 0.65 8.00
N ALA A 7 5.92 0.28 6.72
CA ALA A 7 6.20 -1.11 6.33
C ALA A 7 7.55 -1.60 6.88
N LYS A 8 8.57 -0.72 6.88
CA LYS A 8 9.87 -1.01 7.51
C LYS A 8 9.73 -1.30 9.00
N VAL A 9 9.04 -0.44 9.74
CA VAL A 9 8.83 -0.62 11.19
C VAL A 9 8.04 -1.90 11.46
N LEU A 10 7.01 -2.19 10.67
CA LEU A 10 6.24 -3.43 10.80
C LEU A 10 7.12 -4.69 10.63
N ILE A 11 8.06 -4.68 9.69
CA ILE A 11 9.00 -5.80 9.53
C ILE A 11 10.00 -5.89 10.69
N SER A 12 10.48 -4.76 11.23
CA SER A 12 11.43 -4.80 12.35
C SER A 12 10.83 -5.38 13.65
N GLU A 13 9.51 -5.32 13.80
CA GLU A 13 8.79 -5.96 14.92
C GLU A 13 8.66 -7.49 14.78
N LEU A 14 8.97 -8.06 13.61
CA LEU A 14 8.92 -9.50 13.37
C LEU A 14 10.28 -10.15 13.66
N PRO A 15 10.45 -10.88 14.79
CA PRO A 15 11.76 -11.33 15.26
C PRO A 15 12.42 -12.41 14.38
N TYR A 16 11.67 -12.98 13.42
CA TYR A 16 12.13 -14.03 12.52
C TYR A 16 12.54 -13.50 11.13
N MET A 17 12.37 -12.21 10.87
CA MET A 17 12.76 -11.57 9.62
C MET A 17 14.25 -11.17 9.64
N ASP A 18 14.89 -11.14 8.47
CA ASP A 18 16.27 -10.68 8.33
C ASP A 18 16.27 -9.13 8.33
N PRO A 19 17.22 -8.46 8.99
CA PRO A 19 17.34 -7.00 8.94
C PRO A 19 17.32 -6.40 7.52
N LYS A 20 17.79 -7.15 6.51
CA LYS A 20 17.72 -6.69 5.10
C LYS A 20 16.28 -6.57 4.56
N ASP A 21 15.33 -7.29 5.17
CA ASP A 21 13.93 -7.26 4.74
C ASP A 21 13.23 -5.96 5.17
N GLU A 22 13.79 -5.22 6.14
CA GLU A 22 13.36 -3.86 6.48
C GLU A 22 13.48 -2.91 5.28
N ASP A 23 14.63 -2.93 4.61
CA ASP A 23 14.89 -2.07 3.44
C ASP A 23 14.09 -2.53 2.22
N ARG A 24 13.82 -3.84 2.11
CA ARG A 24 12.90 -4.39 1.09
C ARG A 24 11.48 -3.89 1.33
N ALA A 25 10.97 -3.96 2.55
CA ALA A 25 9.64 -3.47 2.90
C ALA A 25 9.53 -1.94 2.74
N PHE A 26 10.57 -1.19 3.10
CA PHE A 26 10.62 0.24 2.83
C PHE A 26 10.46 0.55 1.34
N THR A 27 11.25 -0.13 0.50
CA THR A 27 11.23 0.09 -0.94
C THR A 27 9.91 -0.35 -1.57
N ALA A 28 9.37 -1.49 -1.14
CA ALA A 28 8.07 -1.98 -1.58
C ALA A 28 6.95 -1.00 -1.20
N GLY A 29 6.90 -0.54 0.06
CA GLY A 29 5.92 0.43 0.52
C GLY A 29 6.08 1.81 -0.12
N LEU A 30 7.27 2.18 -0.57
CA LEU A 30 7.48 3.40 -1.34
C LEU A 30 6.90 3.30 -2.77
N LEU A 31 6.97 2.12 -3.38
CA LEU A 31 6.64 1.89 -4.78
C LEU A 31 5.26 1.27 -5.01
N HIS A 32 4.56 0.80 -3.97
CA HIS A 32 3.31 0.04 -4.07
C HIS A 32 2.26 0.72 -4.98
N ASP A 33 2.17 2.04 -4.91
CA ASP A 33 1.19 2.87 -5.61
C ASP A 33 1.71 3.49 -6.92
N ILE A 34 2.83 3.01 -7.47
CA ILE A 34 3.43 3.60 -8.68
C ILE A 34 2.47 3.62 -9.89
N GLY A 35 1.51 2.68 -9.93
CA GLY A 35 0.46 2.65 -10.97
C GLY A 35 -0.39 3.91 -11.01
N LYS A 36 -0.68 4.54 -9.85
CA LYS A 36 -1.45 5.80 -9.79
C LYS A 36 -0.74 6.94 -10.51
N LEU A 37 0.60 6.96 -10.49
CA LEU A 37 1.38 7.95 -11.25
C LEU A 37 1.24 7.76 -12.76
N ILE A 38 1.15 6.50 -13.21
CA ILE A 38 0.94 6.17 -14.62
C ILE A 38 -0.46 6.58 -15.06
N GLU A 39 -1.48 6.26 -14.26
CA GLU A 39 -2.87 6.68 -14.52
C GLU A 39 -2.97 8.21 -14.58
N ALA A 40 -2.43 8.92 -13.59
CA ALA A 40 -2.46 10.38 -13.55
C ALA A 40 -1.74 11.01 -14.76
N ARG A 41 -0.63 10.42 -15.22
CA ARG A 41 0.19 10.99 -16.29
C ARG A 41 -0.34 10.70 -17.70
N TYR A 42 -0.84 9.49 -17.93
CA TYR A 42 -1.16 8.98 -19.26
C TYR A 42 -2.66 8.77 -19.47
N LEU A 43 -3.45 8.68 -18.40
CA LEU A 43 -4.90 8.49 -18.41
C LEU A 43 -5.61 9.62 -17.65
N ALA A 44 -5.10 10.85 -17.75
CA ALA A 44 -5.48 11.98 -16.88
C ALA A 44 -7.00 12.24 -16.82
N GLU A 45 -7.71 12.12 -17.94
CA GLU A 45 -9.18 12.29 -17.99
C GLU A 45 -9.91 11.17 -17.25
N GLN A 46 -9.45 9.92 -17.38
CA GLN A 46 -10.00 8.77 -16.67
C GLN A 46 -9.65 8.84 -15.18
N PHE A 47 -8.41 9.18 -14.84
CA PHE A 47 -7.96 9.36 -13.46
C PHE A 47 -8.78 10.43 -12.73
N LYS A 48 -9.09 11.55 -13.41
CA LYS A 48 -10.01 12.56 -12.87
C LYS A 48 -11.41 11.99 -12.62
N LYS A 49 -11.94 11.17 -13.54
CA LYS A 49 -13.23 10.50 -13.35
C LYS A 49 -13.18 9.52 -12.19
N ILE A 50 -12.12 8.74 -12.05
CA ILE A 50 -11.90 7.80 -10.93
C ILE A 50 -12.01 8.52 -9.60
N ILE A 51 -11.29 9.64 -9.44
CA ILE A 51 -11.35 10.44 -8.20
C ILE A 51 -12.77 10.95 -7.93
N ILE A 52 -13.45 11.49 -8.95
CA ILE A 52 -14.82 12.01 -8.81
C ILE A 52 -15.78 10.88 -8.43
N THR A 53 -15.74 9.76 -9.15
CA THR A 53 -16.60 8.59 -8.92
C THR A 53 -16.37 7.99 -7.54
N ALA A 54 -15.11 7.79 -7.12
CA ALA A 54 -14.78 7.31 -5.78
C ALA A 54 -15.37 8.21 -4.70
N ARG A 55 -15.29 9.53 -4.89
CA ARG A 55 -15.83 10.54 -3.96
C ARG A 55 -17.35 10.55 -3.89
N GLU A 56 -18.00 10.66 -5.04
CA GLU A 56 -19.46 10.84 -5.15
C GLU A 56 -20.20 9.57 -4.71
N ASN A 57 -19.66 8.39 -5.08
CA ASN A 57 -20.27 7.11 -4.75
C ASN A 57 -19.80 6.54 -3.41
N LYS A 58 -18.83 7.18 -2.74
CA LYS A 58 -18.22 6.70 -1.48
C LYS A 58 -17.72 5.26 -1.60
N ILE A 59 -16.94 5.00 -2.66
CA ILE A 59 -16.29 3.71 -2.90
C ILE A 59 -14.77 3.89 -2.87
N SER A 60 -14.04 2.77 -2.76
CA SER A 60 -12.58 2.80 -2.86
C SER A 60 -12.13 3.26 -4.25
N MET A 61 -10.94 3.86 -4.31
CA MET A 61 -10.31 4.22 -5.58
C MET A 61 -10.14 2.99 -6.47
N LEU A 62 -9.71 1.86 -5.89
CA LEU A 62 -9.56 0.57 -6.58
C LEU A 62 -10.86 0.14 -7.29
N LYS A 63 -12.02 0.25 -6.62
CA LYS A 63 -13.29 -0.09 -7.24
C LYS A 63 -13.65 0.87 -8.38
N ALA A 64 -13.41 2.16 -8.21
CA ALA A 64 -13.65 3.16 -9.24
C ALA A 64 -12.72 2.97 -10.46
N GLU A 65 -11.47 2.55 -10.24
CA GLU A 65 -10.53 2.17 -11.31
C GLU A 65 -11.10 1.03 -12.15
N TYR A 66 -11.54 -0.07 -11.54
CA TYR A 66 -12.15 -1.18 -12.27
C TYR A 66 -13.44 -0.77 -13.01
N GLU A 67 -14.27 0.10 -12.44
CA GLU A 67 -15.48 0.60 -13.11
C GLU A 67 -15.19 1.44 -14.36
N ILE A 68 -14.06 2.15 -14.40
CA ILE A 68 -13.74 3.14 -15.46
C ILE A 68 -12.71 2.63 -16.47
N LEU A 69 -11.70 1.90 -15.99
CA LEU A 69 -10.55 1.41 -16.77
C LEU A 69 -10.60 -0.10 -17.04
N ALA A 70 -11.44 -0.85 -16.31
CA ALA A 70 -11.41 -2.32 -16.29
C ALA A 70 -10.03 -2.91 -15.92
N THR A 71 -9.22 -2.12 -15.21
CA THR A 71 -7.92 -2.47 -14.61
C THR A 71 -7.69 -1.54 -13.42
N SER A 72 -6.61 -1.75 -12.68
CA SER A 72 -6.29 -1.00 -11.46
C SER A 72 -4.83 -0.54 -11.40
N HIS A 73 -4.53 0.34 -10.44
CA HIS A 73 -3.17 0.81 -10.21
C HIS A 73 -2.22 -0.32 -9.79
N GLU A 74 -2.69 -1.31 -9.04
CA GLU A 74 -1.92 -2.50 -8.64
C GLU A 74 -1.52 -3.35 -9.87
N GLU A 75 -2.42 -3.51 -10.84
CA GLU A 75 -2.16 -4.23 -12.07
C GLU A 75 -1.20 -3.45 -12.96
N ILE A 76 -1.51 -2.18 -13.23
CA ILE A 76 -0.67 -1.29 -14.07
C ILE A 76 0.74 -1.17 -13.49
N GLY A 77 0.84 -0.88 -12.18
CA GLY A 77 2.11 -0.77 -11.48
C GLY A 77 2.87 -2.10 -11.47
N GLY A 78 2.15 -3.21 -11.27
CA GLY A 78 2.71 -4.55 -11.26
C GLY A 78 3.26 -5.01 -12.62
N TYR A 79 2.59 -4.63 -13.71
CA TYR A 79 3.10 -4.86 -15.07
C TYR A 79 4.32 -3.98 -15.35
N LEU A 80 4.30 -2.71 -14.94
CA LEU A 80 5.43 -1.80 -15.14
C LEU A 80 6.68 -2.28 -14.39
N ALA A 81 6.53 -2.64 -13.11
CA ALA A 81 7.62 -3.12 -12.28
C ALA A 81 8.25 -4.40 -12.84
N ASP A 82 7.43 -5.32 -13.34
CA ASP A 82 7.89 -6.54 -14.01
C ASP A 82 8.63 -6.22 -15.31
N TRP A 83 8.10 -5.31 -16.13
CA TRP A 83 8.74 -4.88 -17.37
C TRP A 83 10.11 -4.22 -17.13
N TRP A 84 10.24 -3.45 -16.04
CA TRP A 84 11.53 -2.89 -15.61
C TRP A 84 12.47 -3.90 -14.97
N SER A 85 12.07 -5.18 -14.89
CA SER A 85 12.85 -6.24 -14.25
C SER A 85 13.18 -5.93 -12.79
N LEU A 86 12.26 -5.27 -12.07
CA LEU A 86 12.42 -5.04 -10.64
C LEU A 86 12.38 -6.38 -9.88
N PRO A 87 13.04 -6.46 -8.71
CA PRO A 87 12.97 -7.64 -7.85
C PRO A 87 11.54 -8.13 -7.60
N ALA A 88 11.34 -9.45 -7.59
CA ALA A 88 10.02 -10.08 -7.49
C ALA A 88 9.19 -9.59 -6.30
N PHE A 89 9.82 -9.29 -5.16
CA PHE A 89 9.12 -8.79 -3.98
C PHE A 89 8.48 -7.41 -4.17
N ILE A 90 9.07 -6.56 -5.02
CA ILE A 90 8.48 -5.26 -5.38
C ILE A 90 7.28 -5.49 -6.29
N VAL A 91 7.44 -6.34 -7.31
CA VAL A 91 6.36 -6.70 -8.23
C VAL A 91 5.17 -7.30 -7.46
N ASN A 92 5.45 -8.24 -6.56
CA ASN A 92 4.44 -8.90 -5.73
C ASN A 92 3.76 -7.92 -4.77
N ALA A 93 4.52 -7.06 -4.08
CA ALA A 93 3.95 -6.06 -3.20
C ALA A 93 3.05 -5.07 -3.95
N ILE A 94 3.45 -4.60 -5.14
CA ILE A 94 2.61 -3.72 -5.96
C ILE A 94 1.32 -4.45 -6.38
N ARG A 95 1.42 -5.69 -6.88
CA ARG A 95 0.25 -6.42 -7.41
C ARG A 95 -0.77 -6.85 -6.37
N TRP A 96 -0.33 -7.08 -5.14
CA TRP A 96 -1.12 -7.81 -4.15
C TRP A 96 -1.29 -7.08 -2.82
N HIS A 97 -0.94 -5.78 -2.72
CA HIS A 97 -1.11 -5.07 -1.45
C HIS A 97 -2.57 -4.83 -1.06
N HIS A 98 -3.53 -4.83 -1.99
CA HIS A 98 -4.96 -4.81 -1.63
C HIS A 98 -5.53 -6.21 -1.36
N GLU A 99 -4.96 -7.25 -1.97
CA GLU A 99 -5.36 -8.65 -1.79
C GLU A 99 -4.18 -9.58 -1.41
N PRO A 100 -3.51 -9.32 -0.27
CA PRO A 100 -2.29 -10.02 0.14
C PRO A 100 -2.43 -11.54 0.27
N ALA A 101 -3.63 -12.04 0.56
CA ALA A 101 -3.91 -13.48 0.68
C ALA A 101 -3.75 -14.24 -0.65
N LEU A 102 -3.79 -13.56 -1.80
CA LEU A 102 -3.67 -14.18 -3.11
C LEU A 102 -2.22 -14.50 -3.51
N CYS A 103 -1.22 -13.96 -2.79
CA CYS A 103 0.18 -14.21 -3.07
C CYS A 103 0.86 -15.01 -1.96
N ASN A 104 1.38 -16.19 -2.32
CA ASN A 104 2.09 -17.04 -1.36
C ASN A 104 3.58 -16.69 -1.20
N ALA A 105 4.15 -15.90 -2.11
CA ALA A 105 5.53 -15.44 -2.06
C ALA A 105 5.62 -14.09 -1.33
N ASP A 106 6.77 -13.79 -0.72
CA ASP A 106 7.06 -12.51 -0.05
C ASP A 106 5.98 -12.06 0.96
N ARG A 107 5.25 -13.02 1.57
CA ARG A 107 4.03 -12.77 2.36
C ARG A 107 4.17 -11.68 3.40
N GLU A 108 5.27 -11.66 4.15
CA GLU A 108 5.46 -10.67 5.22
C GLU A 108 5.69 -9.26 4.67
N ILE A 109 6.35 -9.13 3.52
CA ILE A 109 6.54 -7.83 2.87
C ILE A 109 5.21 -7.32 2.33
N ILE A 110 4.43 -8.18 1.65
CA ILE A 110 3.12 -7.79 1.10
C ILE A 110 2.17 -7.43 2.25
N ALA A 111 2.15 -8.24 3.31
CA ALA A 111 1.39 -7.97 4.53
C ALA A 111 1.79 -6.64 5.19
N ALA A 112 3.10 -6.35 5.28
CA ALA A 112 3.58 -5.11 5.87
C ALA A 112 3.18 -3.90 5.03
N VAL A 113 3.22 -3.99 3.69
CA VAL A 113 2.77 -2.93 2.79
C VAL A 113 1.25 -2.73 2.89
N HIS A 114 0.47 -3.80 2.95
CA HIS A 114 -0.98 -3.73 3.15
C HIS A 114 -1.35 -2.99 4.45
N VAL A 115 -0.79 -3.45 5.57
CA VAL A 115 -1.07 -2.85 6.89
C VAL A 115 -0.54 -1.42 6.97
N ALA A 116 0.62 -1.14 6.38
CA ALA A 116 1.16 0.20 6.29
C ALA A 116 0.24 1.16 5.53
N ASP A 117 -0.29 0.73 4.38
CA ASP A 117 -1.23 1.54 3.59
C ASP A 117 -2.51 1.84 4.38
N VAL A 118 -3.07 0.83 5.05
CA VAL A 118 -4.24 1.01 5.93
C VAL A 118 -3.96 2.01 7.07
N LEU A 119 -2.86 1.83 7.79
CA LEU A 119 -2.48 2.67 8.92
C LEU A 119 -2.25 4.13 8.51
N VAL A 120 -1.49 4.35 7.43
CA VAL A 120 -1.19 5.70 6.93
C VAL A 120 -2.48 6.44 6.53
N GLN A 121 -3.43 5.73 5.93
CA GLN A 121 -4.75 6.29 5.62
C GLN A 121 -5.57 6.59 6.89
N GLN A 122 -5.58 5.70 7.88
CA GLN A 122 -6.23 5.94 9.18
C GLN A 122 -5.61 7.11 9.95
N PHE A 123 -4.31 7.35 9.78
CA PHE A 123 -3.61 8.50 10.37
C PHE A 123 -3.86 9.81 9.63
N GLU A 124 -4.61 9.77 8.51
CA GLU A 124 -4.86 10.92 7.64
C GLU A 124 -3.56 11.54 7.08
N ILE A 125 -2.53 10.70 6.91
CA ILE A 125 -1.23 11.14 6.38
C ILE A 125 -1.26 11.04 4.84
N GLY A 126 -1.20 12.19 4.18
CA GLY A 126 -1.23 12.29 2.72
C GLY A 126 -2.65 12.22 2.15
N ALA A 127 -2.74 12.06 0.83
CA ALA A 127 -4.01 11.95 0.11
C ALA A 127 -3.99 10.71 -0.79
N SER A 128 -4.52 9.59 -0.30
CA SER A 128 -4.56 8.31 -1.03
C SER A 128 -5.61 8.28 -2.14
N GLY A 129 -6.50 9.28 -2.17
CA GLY A 129 -7.67 9.29 -3.07
C GLY A 129 -8.81 8.36 -2.62
N ASN A 130 -8.63 7.64 -1.50
CA ASN A 130 -9.68 6.82 -0.92
C ASN A 130 -10.63 7.68 -0.06
N TYR A 131 -11.93 7.55 -0.36
CA TYR A 131 -13.00 8.21 0.39
C TYR A 131 -13.70 7.25 1.36
N THR A 132 -13.14 6.06 1.52
CA THR A 132 -13.51 5.02 2.47
C THR A 132 -12.26 4.60 3.23
N LEU A 133 -12.37 4.40 4.53
CA LEU A 133 -11.27 3.80 5.29
C LEU A 133 -11.11 2.35 4.84
N PRO A 134 -9.92 1.93 4.39
CA PRO A 134 -9.67 0.53 4.10
C PRO A 134 -9.75 -0.27 5.41
N GLU A 135 -10.40 -1.42 5.35
CA GLU A 135 -10.36 -2.40 6.43
C GLU A 135 -9.12 -3.27 6.22
N ALA A 136 -8.30 -3.42 7.27
CA ALA A 136 -7.23 -4.39 7.23
C ALA A 136 -7.80 -5.80 7.27
N ASP A 137 -7.21 -6.72 6.50
CA ASP A 137 -7.49 -8.14 6.64
C ASP A 137 -7.19 -8.58 8.09
N PRO A 138 -8.16 -9.12 8.85
CA PRO A 138 -7.97 -9.45 10.27
C PRO A 138 -6.89 -10.50 10.52
N GLU A 139 -6.70 -11.46 9.60
CA GLU A 139 -5.67 -12.48 9.73
C GLU A 139 -4.28 -11.85 9.58
N ILE A 140 -4.15 -10.93 8.61
CA ILE A 140 -2.89 -10.23 8.33
C ILE A 140 -2.57 -9.23 9.43
N TRP A 141 -3.57 -8.51 9.90
CA TRP A 141 -3.43 -7.61 11.05
C TRP A 141 -2.92 -8.35 12.28
N ALA A 142 -3.44 -9.56 12.54
CA ALA A 142 -3.01 -10.39 13.66
C ALA A 142 -1.54 -10.84 13.58
N ARG A 143 -0.93 -10.90 12.38
CA ARG A 143 0.47 -11.31 12.20
C ARG A 143 1.45 -10.35 12.86
N PHE A 144 1.15 -9.06 12.81
CA PHE A 144 2.00 -8.00 13.39
C PHE A 144 1.75 -7.76 14.87
N GLN A 145 0.76 -8.45 15.48
CA GLN A 145 0.41 -8.34 16.90
C GLN A 145 0.26 -6.88 17.37
N LEU A 146 -0.29 -6.04 16.49
CA LEU A 146 -0.38 -4.60 16.74
C LEU A 146 -1.29 -4.30 17.92
N THR A 147 -0.73 -3.63 18.92
CA THR A 147 -1.50 -3.05 20.03
C THR A 147 -1.85 -1.59 19.73
N GLU A 148 -2.85 -1.03 20.41
CA GLU A 148 -3.16 0.41 20.31
C GLU A 148 -1.94 1.28 20.65
N GLU A 149 -1.12 0.84 21.60
CA GLU A 149 0.12 1.51 21.99
C GLU A 149 1.15 1.50 20.84
N THR A 150 1.37 0.34 20.21
CA THR A 150 2.27 0.20 19.05
C THR A 150 1.82 1.08 17.88
N VAL A 151 0.52 1.06 17.56
CA VAL A 151 -0.07 1.88 16.49
C VAL A 151 0.09 3.37 16.79
N SER A 152 -0.14 3.79 18.02
CA SER A 152 0.03 5.19 18.45
C SER A 152 1.49 5.63 18.36
N SER A 153 2.43 4.78 18.80
CA SER A 153 3.87 5.04 18.70
C SER A 153 4.35 5.15 17.25
N MET A 154 3.85 4.29 16.36
CA MET A 154 4.10 4.37 14.91
C MET A 154 3.60 5.70 14.33
N LYS A 155 2.39 6.13 14.71
CA LYS A 155 1.81 7.42 14.28
C LYS A 155 2.70 8.60 14.71
N GLU A 156 3.10 8.65 15.96
CA GLU A 156 3.96 9.72 16.49
C GLU A 156 5.31 9.77 15.77
N SER A 157 5.93 8.60 15.56
CA SER A 157 7.21 8.48 14.85
C SER A 157 7.10 8.96 13.40
N LEU A 158 6.01 8.62 12.71
CA LEU A 158 5.76 9.09 11.34
C LEU A 158 5.58 10.60 11.27
N LEU A 159 4.83 11.19 12.21
CA LEU A 159 4.61 12.65 12.23
C LEU A 159 5.94 13.40 12.44
N GLN A 160 6.79 12.94 13.36
CA GLN A 160 8.11 13.55 13.61
C GLN A 160 9.05 13.46 12.40
N LEU A 161 8.92 12.43 11.57
CA LEU A 161 9.75 12.24 10.37
C LEU A 161 9.26 13.04 9.15
N LEU A 162 8.03 13.54 9.20
CA LEU A 162 7.39 14.29 8.11
C LEU A 162 7.38 15.81 8.34
N ASP A 163 7.70 16.26 9.56
CA ASP A 163 7.95 17.66 9.93
C ASP A 163 9.39 18.11 9.56
#